data_AF-F2IE38-F1
#
_entry.id   AF-F2IE38-F1
#
_cell.length_a   1.000
_cell.length_b   1.000
_cell.length_c   1.000
_cell.angle_alpha   90.00
_cell.angle_beta   90.00
_cell.angle_gamma   90.00
#
_symmetry.space_group_name_H-M   'P 1'
#
loop_
_entity.id
_entity.type
_entity.pdbx_description
1 polymer ?
#
loop_
_entity_poly.entity_id
_entity_poly.type
_entity_poly.pdbx_seq_one_letter_code
_entity_poly.pdbx_strand_id
1 'polypeptide(L)'
;MRTSTKIALLFTGIWFLGKYCFFYFQLFQSTEKYPIQVMWNILCLLLAMSVGSLIEKRKEIRSESSALGDIKSILGIGMIYTLIVGGLIYVYYAKIDPAYNENQIAVIQESMEKLVDNPVELKKFKEARPEFEALSKEEILRKSAESIKPWYQASTVMTISLLGMLMLSVINSLVLTIIYRRLLFRQAK
;
A
#
# COMPACT_ATOMS: atom_id res chain seq x y z
N MET A 1 25.16 -9.06 -6.22
CA MET A 1 23.97 -8.72 -5.40
C MET A 1 23.85 -9.66 -4.23
N ARG A 2 23.56 -9.14 -3.03
CA ARG A 2 23.22 -9.96 -1.85
C ARG A 2 22.00 -10.83 -2.13
N THR A 3 21.88 -11.95 -1.41
CA THR A 3 20.76 -12.88 -1.59
C THR A 3 19.42 -12.22 -1.25
N SER A 4 19.39 -11.41 -0.18
CA SER A 4 18.27 -10.51 0.17
C SER A 4 17.73 -9.71 -1.00
N THR A 5 18.60 -9.00 -1.72
CA THR A 5 18.20 -8.15 -2.84
C THR A 5 17.54 -8.96 -3.95
N LYS A 6 18.08 -10.15 -4.26
CA LYS A 6 17.49 -11.03 -5.28
C LYS A 6 16.09 -11.49 -4.88
N ILE A 7 15.90 -11.82 -3.60
CA ILE A 7 14.58 -12.22 -3.08
C ILE A 7 13.60 -11.05 -3.10
N ALA A 8 14.03 -9.84 -2.71
CA ALA A 8 13.19 -8.65 -2.83
C ALA A 8 12.71 -8.43 -4.27
N LEU A 9 13.63 -8.48 -5.25
CA LEU A 9 13.29 -8.35 -6.66
C LEU A 9 12.36 -9.46 -7.16
N LEU A 10 12.57 -10.71 -6.72
CA LEU A 10 11.71 -11.83 -7.07
C LEU A 10 10.27 -11.56 -6.63
N PHE A 11 10.07 -11.17 -5.36
CA PHE A 11 8.73 -10.88 -4.84
C PHE A 11 8.13 -9.61 -5.44
N THR A 12 8.94 -8.60 -5.79
CA THR A 12 8.46 -7.46 -6.58
C THR A 12 7.94 -7.91 -7.95
N GLY A 13 8.66 -8.81 -8.63
CA GLY A 13 8.22 -9.40 -9.89
C GLY A 13 6.93 -10.21 -9.75
N ILE A 14 6.82 -11.05 -8.70
CA ILE A 14 5.60 -11.80 -8.39
C ILE A 14 4.42 -10.86 -8.13
N TRP A 15 4.64 -9.80 -7.34
CA TRP A 15 3.61 -8.81 -7.08
C TRP A 15 3.14 -8.15 -8.38
N PHE A 16 4.07 -7.68 -9.20
CA PHE A 16 3.75 -6.97 -10.44
C PHE A 16 3.03 -7.87 -11.45
N LEU A 17 3.50 -9.12 -11.61
CA LEU A 17 2.82 -10.11 -12.44
C LEU A 17 1.40 -10.38 -11.94
N GLY A 18 1.22 -10.56 -10.63
CA GLY A 18 -0.11 -10.73 -10.04
C GLY A 18 -1.02 -9.53 -10.28
N LYS A 19 -0.52 -8.31 -10.09
CA LYS A 19 -1.25 -7.06 -10.36
C LYS A 19 -1.64 -6.96 -11.84
N TYR A 20 -0.72 -7.30 -12.74
CA TYR A 20 -0.99 -7.33 -14.18
C TYR A 20 -2.04 -8.39 -14.55
N CYS A 21 -1.99 -9.58 -13.95
CA CYS A 21 -3.02 -10.60 -14.13
C CYS A 21 -4.40 -10.13 -13.64
N PHE A 22 -4.48 -9.47 -12.47
CA PHE A 22 -5.74 -8.90 -11.98
C PHE A 22 -6.31 -7.87 -12.95
N PHE A 23 -5.46 -7.05 -13.55
CA PHE A 23 -5.88 -6.12 -14.60
C PHE A 23 -6.34 -6.84 -15.87
N TYR A 24 -5.50 -7.72 -16.43
CA TYR A 24 -5.77 -8.40 -17.69
C TYR A 24 -7.05 -9.24 -17.66
N PHE A 25 -7.28 -9.98 -16.58
CA PHE A 25 -8.48 -10.80 -16.39
C PHE A 25 -9.65 -10.05 -15.72
N GLN A 26 -9.51 -8.74 -15.47
CA GLN A 26 -10.53 -7.91 -14.80
C GLN A 26 -10.96 -8.46 -13.43
N LEU A 27 -10.03 -9.13 -12.72
CA LEU A 27 -10.27 -9.69 -11.39
C LEU A 27 -10.11 -8.60 -10.32
N PHE A 28 -11.02 -8.60 -9.35
CA PHE A 28 -10.97 -7.74 -8.16
C PHE A 28 -10.90 -6.23 -8.45
N GLN A 29 -11.43 -5.77 -9.58
CA GLN A 29 -11.40 -4.35 -9.98
C GLN A 29 -12.51 -3.50 -9.34
N SER A 30 -13.56 -4.12 -8.79
CA SER A 30 -14.62 -3.38 -8.09
C SER A 30 -14.13 -2.78 -6.77
N THR A 31 -14.70 -1.64 -6.36
CA THR A 31 -14.34 -0.93 -5.12
C THR A 31 -14.35 -1.85 -3.89
N GLU A 32 -15.31 -2.75 -3.78
CA GLU A 32 -15.43 -3.69 -2.66
C GLU A 32 -14.34 -4.78 -2.65
N LYS A 33 -13.84 -5.18 -3.82
CA LYS A 33 -12.85 -6.26 -3.97
C LYS A 33 -11.43 -5.73 -4.13
N TYR A 34 -11.27 -4.44 -4.43
CA TYR A 34 -9.98 -3.78 -4.56
C TYR A 34 -9.04 -3.99 -3.36
N PRO A 35 -9.51 -4.02 -2.09
CA PRO A 35 -8.67 -4.33 -0.94
C PRO A 35 -7.90 -5.65 -1.06
N ILE A 36 -8.41 -6.65 -1.79
CA ILE A 36 -7.70 -7.92 -2.03
C ILE A 36 -6.38 -7.69 -2.78
N GLN A 37 -6.34 -6.75 -3.73
CA GLN A 37 -5.12 -6.41 -4.46
C GLN A 37 -4.10 -5.71 -3.55
N VAL A 38 -4.57 -4.93 -2.55
CA VAL A 38 -3.72 -4.33 -1.52
C VAL A 38 -3.17 -5.40 -0.57
N MET A 39 -3.99 -6.36 -0.16
CA MET A 39 -3.55 -7.49 0.65
C MET A 39 -2.51 -8.36 -0.07
N TRP A 40 -2.65 -8.54 -1.39
CA TRP A 40 -1.64 -9.21 -2.22
C TRP A 40 -0.28 -8.50 -2.18
N ASN A 41 -0.28 -7.16 -2.23
CA ASN A 41 0.93 -6.36 -2.07
C ASN A 41 1.57 -6.55 -0.69
N ILE A 42 0.76 -6.45 0.37
CA ILE A 42 1.19 -6.65 1.76
C ILE A 42 1.81 -8.04 1.93
N LEU A 43 1.15 -9.09 1.42
CA LEU A 43 1.66 -10.46 1.48
C LEU A 43 3.02 -10.58 0.80
N CYS A 44 3.17 -10.04 -0.41
CA CYS A 44 4.44 -10.08 -1.14
C CYS A 44 5.57 -9.33 -0.40
N LEU A 45 5.28 -8.17 0.20
CA LEU A 45 6.24 -7.45 1.04
C LEU A 45 6.67 -8.29 2.26
N LEU A 46 5.71 -8.83 3.01
CA LEU A 46 5.98 -9.63 4.20
C LEU A 46 6.77 -10.89 3.87
N LEU A 47 6.46 -11.56 2.76
CA LEU A 47 7.21 -12.72 2.27
C LEU A 47 8.61 -12.34 1.79
N ALA A 48 8.77 -11.22 1.06
CA ALA A 48 10.07 -10.73 0.63
C ALA A 48 11.00 -10.53 1.82
N MET A 49 10.51 -9.84 2.85
CA MET A 49 11.24 -9.61 4.09
C MET A 49 11.53 -10.94 4.78
N SER A 50 10.51 -11.76 5.07
CA SER A 50 10.64 -12.99 5.87
C SER A 50 11.54 -14.02 5.21
N VAL A 51 11.36 -14.30 3.91
CA VAL A 51 12.16 -15.29 3.17
C VAL A 51 13.58 -14.74 2.97
N GLY A 52 13.70 -13.48 2.56
CA GLY A 52 14.99 -12.85 2.33
C GLY A 52 15.85 -12.86 3.59
N SER A 53 15.30 -12.45 4.73
CA SER A 53 16.03 -12.43 5.99
C SER A 53 16.26 -13.82 6.57
N LEU A 54 15.34 -14.77 6.41
CA LEU A 54 15.55 -16.14 6.89
C LEU A 54 16.75 -16.79 6.18
N ILE A 55 16.86 -16.62 4.87
CA ILE A 55 17.98 -17.17 4.09
C ILE A 55 19.30 -16.50 4.50
N GLU A 56 19.32 -15.19 4.72
CA GLU A 56 20.52 -14.50 5.20
C GLU A 56 20.91 -14.95 6.61
N LYS A 57 19.92 -15.07 7.52
CA LYS A 57 20.13 -15.48 8.89
C LYS A 57 20.73 -16.88 9.02
N ARG A 58 20.33 -17.80 8.12
CA ARG A 58 20.90 -19.16 8.06
C ARG A 58 22.36 -19.19 7.59
N LYS A 59 22.83 -18.15 6.89
CA LYS A 59 24.22 -18.04 6.40
C LYS A 59 25.12 -17.27 7.35
N GLU A 60 24.55 -16.54 8.30
CA GLU A 60 25.27 -15.70 9.25
C GLU A 60 25.94 -16.54 10.35
N ILE A 61 27.20 -16.24 10.68
CA ILE A 61 27.89 -16.87 11.81
C ILE A 61 27.31 -16.28 13.11
N ARG A 62 26.81 -17.17 13.98
CA ARG A 62 25.97 -16.83 15.15
C ARG A 62 26.61 -15.84 16.15
N SER A 63 27.93 -15.71 16.16
CA SER A 63 28.70 -14.86 17.09
C SER A 63 28.74 -13.39 16.72
N GLU A 64 28.39 -12.99 15.49
CA GLU A 64 28.55 -11.60 15.02
C GLU A 64 27.24 -10.79 15.05
N SER A 65 26.13 -11.41 15.41
CA SER A 65 24.82 -10.85 15.11
C SER A 65 24.16 -10.08 16.27
N SER A 66 23.96 -8.76 16.09
CA SER A 66 23.24 -7.89 17.03
C SER A 66 21.77 -7.66 16.63
N ALA A 67 20.89 -7.41 17.60
CA ALA A 67 19.46 -7.20 17.34
C ALA A 67 19.21 -5.98 16.45
N LEU A 68 19.98 -4.91 16.66
CA LEU A 68 19.94 -3.73 15.80
C LEU A 68 20.44 -4.03 14.38
N GLY A 69 21.45 -4.89 14.25
CA GLY A 69 21.94 -5.37 12.95
C GLY A 69 20.87 -6.13 12.17
N ASP A 70 20.14 -7.02 12.84
CA ASP A 70 19.02 -7.76 12.24
C ASP A 70 17.92 -6.82 11.73
N ILE A 71 17.49 -5.88 12.58
CA ILE A 71 16.47 -4.90 12.23
C ILE A 71 16.90 -4.14 10.97
N LYS A 72 18.13 -3.63 10.93
CA LYS A 72 18.66 -2.89 9.78
C LYS A 72 18.71 -3.76 8.52
N SER A 73 19.16 -5.01 8.64
CA SER A 73 19.24 -5.92 7.49
C SER A 73 17.86 -6.26 6.94
N ILE A 74 16.92 -6.63 7.81
CA ILE A 74 15.54 -6.96 7.44
C ILE A 74 14.84 -5.74 6.85
N LEU A 75 15.00 -4.56 7.45
CA LEU A 75 14.46 -3.31 6.94
C LEU A 75 15.03 -2.96 5.56
N GLY A 76 16.32 -3.21 5.32
CA GLY A 76 16.94 -3.03 4.01
C GLY A 76 16.23 -3.81 2.90
N ILE A 77 15.78 -5.03 3.19
CA ILE A 77 14.99 -5.84 2.25
C ILE A 77 13.64 -5.17 1.96
N GLY A 78 12.94 -4.75 3.01
CA GLY A 78 11.65 -4.07 2.91
C GLY A 78 11.74 -2.75 2.14
N MET A 79 12.80 -1.97 2.36
CA MET A 79 13.03 -0.71 1.63
C MET A 79 13.25 -0.93 0.13
N ILE A 80 14.04 -1.93 -0.26
CA ILE A 80 14.27 -2.25 -1.68
C ILE A 80 12.95 -2.61 -2.36
N TYR A 81 12.16 -3.49 -1.74
CA TYR A 81 10.84 -3.85 -2.25
C TYR A 81 9.95 -2.61 -2.36
N THR A 82 9.86 -1.82 -1.28
CA THR A 82 8.98 -0.64 -1.18
C THR A 82 9.27 0.40 -2.25
N LEU A 83 10.54 0.73 -2.47
CA LEU A 83 10.92 1.73 -3.48
C LEU A 83 10.54 1.30 -4.90
N ILE A 84 10.86 0.05 -5.25
CA ILE A 84 10.59 -0.45 -6.61
C ILE A 84 9.09 -0.58 -6.83
N VAL A 85 8.37 -1.16 -5.87
CA VAL A 85 6.93 -1.34 -5.95
C VAL A 85 6.20 0.00 -5.94
N GLY A 86 6.65 0.98 -5.16
CA GLY A 86 6.11 2.35 -5.21
C GLY A 86 6.25 2.96 -6.62
N GLY A 87 7.43 2.86 -7.23
CA GLY A 87 7.63 3.29 -8.61
C GLY A 87 6.72 2.56 -9.61
N LEU A 88 6.54 1.25 -9.44
CA LEU A 88 5.64 0.46 -10.30
C LEU A 88 4.16 0.80 -10.07
N ILE A 89 3.74 1.15 -8.85
CA ILE A 89 2.38 1.65 -8.57
C ILE A 89 2.14 2.95 -9.35
N TYR A 90 3.09 3.88 -9.33
CA TYR A 90 3.00 5.09 -10.14
C TYR A 90 2.85 4.77 -11.62
N VAL A 91 3.72 3.92 -12.17
CA VAL A 91 3.65 3.52 -13.58
C VAL A 91 2.32 2.85 -13.90
N TYR A 92 1.81 1.99 -13.03
CA TYR A 92 0.53 1.31 -13.21
C TYR A 92 -0.60 2.32 -13.39
N TYR A 93 -0.75 3.25 -12.45
CA TYR A 93 -1.85 4.23 -12.50
C TYR A 93 -1.64 5.37 -13.50
N ALA A 94 -0.39 5.64 -13.90
CA ALA A 94 -0.11 6.69 -14.87
C ALA A 94 -0.14 6.20 -16.32
N LYS A 95 0.11 4.91 -16.57
CA LYS A 95 0.34 4.37 -17.93
C LYS A 95 -0.43 3.10 -18.27
N ILE A 96 -0.71 2.23 -17.31
CA ILE A 96 -1.37 0.93 -17.57
C ILE A 96 -2.88 1.07 -17.43
N ASP A 97 -3.33 1.68 -16.33
CA ASP A 97 -4.74 1.83 -15.99
C ASP A 97 -5.05 3.26 -15.52
N PRO A 98 -4.92 4.27 -16.42
CA PRO A 98 -5.28 5.65 -16.08
C PRO A 98 -6.80 5.80 -15.88
N ALA A 99 -7.60 5.00 -16.60
CA ALA A 99 -9.06 5.05 -16.58
C ALA A 99 -9.65 4.68 -15.22
N TYR A 100 -9.00 3.80 -14.45
CA TYR A 100 -9.46 3.47 -13.10
C TYR A 100 -9.61 4.72 -12.22
N ASN A 101 -8.63 5.64 -12.23
CA ASN A 101 -8.70 6.83 -11.38
C ASN A 101 -9.82 7.78 -11.83
N GLU A 102 -10.03 7.92 -13.14
CA GLU A 102 -11.12 8.73 -13.71
C GLU A 102 -12.48 8.14 -13.33
N ASN A 103 -12.63 6.83 -13.45
CA ASN A 103 -13.86 6.12 -13.07
C ASN A 103 -14.16 6.25 -11.56
N GLN A 104 -13.15 6.13 -10.70
CA GLN A 104 -13.34 6.31 -9.26
C GLN A 104 -13.78 7.73 -8.91
N ILE A 105 -13.22 8.74 -9.58
CA ILE A 105 -13.66 10.13 -9.40
C ILE A 105 -15.13 10.28 -9.82
N ALA A 106 -15.52 9.73 -10.97
CA ALA A 106 -16.89 9.80 -11.47
C ALA A 106 -17.90 9.12 -10.52
N VAL A 107 -17.58 7.92 -10.02
CA VAL A 107 -18.43 7.20 -9.04
C VAL A 107 -18.62 8.04 -7.77
N ILE A 108 -17.57 8.69 -7.29
CA ILE A 108 -17.67 9.53 -6.08
C ILE A 108 -18.48 10.80 -6.36
N GLN A 109 -18.31 11.41 -7.54
CA GLN A 109 -19.13 12.56 -7.95
C GLN A 109 -20.62 12.20 -8.01
N GLU A 110 -20.97 11.07 -8.64
CA GLU A 110 -22.34 10.58 -8.68
C GLU A 110 -22.91 10.30 -7.28
N SER A 111 -22.09 9.74 -6.38
CA SER A 111 -22.51 9.51 -4.98
C SER A 111 -22.77 10.82 -4.22
N MET A 112 -21.99 11.87 -4.51
CA MET A 112 -22.17 13.18 -3.92
C MET A 112 -23.38 13.91 -4.47
N GLU A 113 -23.67 13.76 -5.77
CA GLU A 113 -24.91 14.26 -6.39
C GLU A 113 -26.15 13.68 -5.71
N LYS A 114 -26.18 12.35 -5.53
CA LYS A 114 -27.27 11.68 -4.81
C LYS A 114 -27.42 12.17 -3.37
N LEU A 115 -26.31 12.43 -2.68
CA LEU A 115 -26.30 12.94 -1.31
C LEU A 115 -26.87 14.36 -1.22
N VAL A 116 -26.46 15.28 -2.11
CA VAL A 116 -26.95 16.67 -2.07
C VAL A 116 -28.39 16.82 -2.55
N ASP A 117 -28.88 15.87 -3.35
CA ASP A 117 -30.28 15.82 -3.78
C ASP A 117 -31.21 15.31 -2.68
N ASN A 118 -30.72 14.49 -1.74
CA ASN A 118 -31.47 14.04 -0.58
C ASN A 118 -31.45 15.10 0.55
N PRO A 119 -32.58 15.74 0.91
CA PRO A 119 -32.61 16.80 1.92
C PRO A 119 -32.18 16.33 3.32
N VAL A 120 -32.46 15.07 3.66
CA VAL A 120 -32.12 14.49 4.96
C VAL A 120 -30.63 14.25 5.07
N GLU A 121 -30.02 13.73 4.00
CA GLU A 121 -28.57 13.47 3.96
C GLU A 121 -27.77 14.76 3.84
N LEU A 122 -28.22 15.71 3.03
CA LEU A 122 -27.62 17.03 2.92
C LEU A 122 -27.59 17.76 4.27
N LYS A 123 -28.69 17.69 5.04
CA LYS A 123 -28.74 18.30 6.38
C LYS A 123 -27.71 17.66 7.31
N LYS A 124 -27.65 16.33 7.37
CA LYS A 124 -26.65 15.60 8.17
C LYS A 124 -25.22 15.91 7.74
N PHE A 125 -24.98 16.03 6.43
CA PHE A 125 -23.68 16.37 5.88
C PHE A 125 -23.23 17.77 6.30
N LYS A 126 -24.13 18.75 6.25
CA LYS A 126 -23.86 20.13 6.72
C LYS A 126 -23.67 20.21 8.23
N GLU A 127 -24.48 19.50 9.02
CA GLU A 127 -24.34 19.41 10.48
C GLU A 127 -22.98 18.81 10.88
N ALA A 128 -22.48 17.81 10.15
CA ALA A 128 -21.19 17.19 10.38
C ALA A 128 -20.00 18.05 9.89
N ARG A 129 -20.24 19.04 9.03
CA ARG A 129 -19.20 19.84 8.35
C ARG A 129 -19.61 21.32 8.26
N PRO A 130 -19.36 22.10 9.32
CA PRO A 130 -19.76 23.51 9.39
C PRO A 130 -19.27 24.36 8.22
N GLU A 131 -18.15 23.99 7.59
CA GLU A 131 -17.57 24.67 6.43
C GLU A 131 -18.38 24.53 5.12
N PHE A 132 -19.45 23.72 5.12
CA PHE A 132 -20.40 23.57 4.02
C PHE A 132 -21.82 24.07 4.35
N GLU A 133 -22.07 24.55 5.58
CA GLU A 133 -23.40 24.92 6.05
C GLU A 133 -24.05 26.01 5.17
N ALA A 134 -23.30 27.08 4.88
CA ALA A 134 -23.74 28.21 4.08
C ALA A 134 -23.63 28.00 2.55
N LEU A 135 -23.06 26.87 2.09
CA LEU A 135 -22.85 26.63 0.66
C LEU A 135 -24.11 26.13 -0.04
N SER A 136 -24.29 26.56 -1.29
CA SER A 136 -25.28 25.99 -2.21
C SER A 136 -24.95 24.53 -2.57
N LYS A 137 -25.92 23.77 -3.11
CA LYS A 137 -25.68 22.38 -3.51
C LYS A 137 -24.59 22.30 -4.58
N GLU A 138 -24.61 23.21 -5.53
CA GLU A 138 -23.65 23.32 -6.62
C GLU A 138 -22.24 23.64 -6.10
N GLU A 139 -22.12 24.52 -5.10
CA GLU A 139 -20.84 24.81 -4.46
C GLU A 139 -20.31 23.63 -3.64
N ILE A 140 -21.20 22.89 -2.96
CA ILE A 140 -20.82 21.66 -2.25
C ILE A 140 -20.26 20.64 -3.23
N LEU A 141 -20.93 20.42 -4.37
CA LEU A 141 -20.47 19.51 -5.41
C LEU A 141 -19.12 19.94 -5.99
N ARG A 142 -18.98 21.23 -6.35
CA ARG A 142 -17.74 21.78 -6.90
C ARG A 142 -16.57 21.62 -5.93
N LYS A 143 -16.75 22.07 -4.68
CA LYS A 143 -15.72 22.02 -3.64
C LYS A 143 -15.36 20.59 -3.26
N SER A 144 -16.34 19.67 -3.25
CA SER A 144 -16.11 18.25 -3.02
C SER A 144 -15.31 17.62 -4.17
N ALA A 145 -15.69 17.88 -5.43
CA ALA A 145 -14.96 17.38 -6.60
C ALA A 145 -13.51 17.90 -6.66
N GLU A 146 -13.30 19.19 -6.40
CA GLU A 146 -11.97 19.79 -6.29
C GLU A 146 -11.13 19.14 -5.18
N SER A 147 -11.76 18.79 -4.05
CA SER A 147 -11.06 18.15 -2.93
C SER A 147 -10.65 16.70 -3.21
N ILE A 148 -11.42 15.96 -4.03
CA ILE A 148 -11.23 14.53 -4.27
C ILE A 148 -10.22 14.26 -5.39
N LYS A 149 -10.20 15.08 -6.44
CA LYS A 149 -9.30 14.89 -7.61
C LYS A 149 -7.83 14.65 -7.23
N PRO A 150 -7.20 15.40 -6.31
CA PRO A 150 -5.80 15.17 -5.94
C PRO A 150 -5.54 13.80 -5.31
N TRP A 151 -6.51 13.21 -4.62
CA TRP A 151 -6.35 11.91 -3.95
C TRP A 151 -6.22 10.74 -4.91
N TYR A 152 -6.79 10.87 -6.10
CA TYR A 152 -6.77 9.84 -7.15
C TYR A 152 -5.70 10.10 -8.22
N GLN A 153 -4.78 11.03 -8.00
CA GLN A 153 -3.60 11.18 -8.85
C GLN A 153 -2.60 10.04 -8.59
N ALA A 154 -1.97 9.53 -9.65
CA ALA A 154 -1.00 8.43 -9.55
C ALA A 154 0.16 8.73 -8.58
N SER A 155 0.61 9.98 -8.50
CA SER A 155 1.63 10.45 -7.55
C SER A 155 1.17 10.35 -6.10
N THR A 156 -0.08 10.74 -5.81
CA THR A 156 -0.67 10.66 -4.46
C THR A 156 -0.84 9.21 -4.04
N VAL A 157 -1.39 8.37 -4.91
CA VAL A 157 -1.57 6.94 -4.64
C VAL A 157 -0.22 6.25 -4.39
N MET A 158 0.80 6.56 -5.21
CA MET A 158 2.17 6.11 -4.98
C MET A 158 2.67 6.55 -3.61
N THR A 159 2.52 7.82 -3.25
CA THR A 159 3.04 8.38 -1.99
C THR A 159 2.41 7.72 -0.78
N ILE A 160 1.08 7.58 -0.77
CA ILE A 160 0.35 6.91 0.33
C ILE A 160 0.79 5.45 0.43
N SER A 161 0.93 4.76 -0.71
CA SER A 161 1.38 3.37 -0.74
C SER A 161 2.80 3.21 -0.22
N LEU A 162 3.71 4.10 -0.60
CA LEU A 162 5.09 4.15 -0.10
C LEU A 162 5.12 4.33 1.41
N LEU A 163 4.37 5.30 1.94
CA LEU A 163 4.28 5.54 3.39
C LEU A 163 3.76 4.32 4.14
N GLY A 164 2.69 3.70 3.64
CA GLY A 164 2.12 2.48 4.22
C GLY A 164 3.10 1.30 4.21
N MET A 165 3.77 1.06 3.09
CA MET A 165 4.77 -0.02 2.96
C MET A 165 6.01 0.23 3.81
N LEU A 166 6.48 1.48 3.93
CA LEU A 166 7.60 1.84 4.80
C LEU A 166 7.26 1.57 6.27
N MET A 167 6.08 2.02 6.72
CA MET A 167 5.62 1.79 8.09
C MET A 167 5.50 0.29 8.39
N LEU A 168 4.91 -0.47 7.47
CA LEU A 168 4.79 -1.92 7.60
C LEU A 168 6.16 -2.61 7.61
N SER A 169 7.11 -2.16 6.78
CA SER A 169 8.47 -2.70 6.75
C SER A 169 9.19 -2.51 8.09
N VAL A 170 9.03 -1.33 8.72
CA VAL A 170 9.59 -1.07 10.05
C VAL A 170 8.98 -2.02 11.08
N ILE A 171 7.66 -2.10 11.16
CA ILE A 171 6.97 -2.99 12.12
C ILE A 171 7.39 -4.44 11.91
N ASN A 172 7.38 -4.92 10.66
CA ASN A 172 7.73 -6.29 10.35
C ASN A 172 9.20 -6.62 10.64
N SER A 173 10.11 -5.65 10.49
CA SER A 173 11.52 -5.85 10.85
C SER A 173 11.72 -6.12 12.34
N LEU A 174 10.93 -5.46 13.20
CA LEU A 174 10.93 -5.69 14.65
C LEU A 174 10.37 -7.09 14.97
N VAL A 175 9.23 -7.44 14.38
CA VAL A 175 8.55 -8.73 14.58
C VAL A 175 9.47 -9.89 14.17
N LEU A 176 10.06 -9.83 12.97
CA LEU A 176 10.95 -10.88 12.48
C LEU A 176 12.22 -11.01 13.32
N THR A 177 12.78 -9.89 13.79
CA THR A 177 13.93 -9.91 14.71
C THR A 177 13.59 -10.65 16.01
N ILE A 178 12.42 -10.38 16.59
CA ILE A 178 11.94 -11.06 17.80
C ILE A 178 11.78 -12.55 17.53
N ILE A 179 11.13 -12.93 16.43
CA ILE A 179 10.92 -14.34 16.04
C ILE A 179 12.26 -15.06 15.87
N TYR A 180 13.21 -14.48 15.15
CA TYR A 180 14.52 -15.10 14.91
C TYR A 180 15.30 -15.29 16.19
N ARG A 181 15.33 -14.28 17.07
CA ARG A 181 16.15 -14.35 18.29
C ARG A 181 15.52 -15.19 19.39
N ARG A 182 14.19 -15.14 19.55
CA ARG A 182 13.51 -15.81 20.67
C ARG A 182 12.98 -17.20 20.33
N LEU A 183 12.61 -17.44 19.09
CA LEU A 183 11.94 -18.69 18.69
C LEU A 183 12.85 -19.56 17.83
N LEU A 184 13.29 -19.07 16.67
CA LEU A 184 13.91 -19.92 15.66
C LEU A 184 15.40 -20.20 15.88
N PHE A 185 16.18 -19.20 16.31
CA PHE A 185 17.63 -19.33 16.47
C PHE A 185 18.07 -19.17 17.92
N ARG A 186 17.16 -19.41 18.88
CA ARG A 186 17.45 -19.37 20.33
C ARG A 186 18.73 -20.17 20.62
N GLN A 187 19.70 -19.52 21.26
CA GLN A 187 20.85 -20.24 21.80
C GLN A 187 20.35 -21.08 22.98
N ALA A 188 20.57 -22.39 22.92
CA ALA A 188 20.37 -23.24 24.09
C ALA A 188 21.29 -22.71 25.19
N LYS A 189 20.73 -22.48 26.38
CA LYS A 189 21.52 -22.10 27.56
C LYS A 189 22.39 -23.28 27.97
#